data_AF-A0AA37HC19-F1
#
_entry.id   AF-A0AA37HC19-F1
#
_cell.length_a   1.000
_cell.length_b   1.000
_cell.length_c   1.000
_cell.angle_alpha   90.00
_cell.angle_beta   90.00
_cell.angle_gamma   90.00
#
_symmetry.space_group_name_H-M   'P 1'
#
loop_
_entity.id
_entity.type
_entity.pdbx_description
1 polymer ?
#
loop_
_entity_poly.entity_id
_entity_poly.type
_entity_poly.pdbx_seq_one_letter_code
_entity_poly.pdbx_strand_id
1 'polypeptide(L)'
;MLTEAQWAVLAPLLEGCRPRGKTQPHDLKRTVDAILWRHWHDTNWRAVPAHYGPWWMAAQTFIRWSRLGVWEQLLTRLERHFQEAGLTVPGIDHDEFAYGGARKKELQDSELQVRQIANMLLSLQKQAAVA
;
A
#
# COMPACT_ATOMS: atom_id res chain seq x y z
N MET A 1 8.95 -0.50 -6.86
CA MET A 1 8.14 -1.41 -7.70
C MET A 1 7.99 -2.73 -7.01
N LEU A 2 6.77 -3.25 -6.99
CA LEU A 2 6.44 -4.57 -6.46
C LEU A 2 7.00 -5.65 -7.37
N THR A 3 7.73 -6.58 -6.77
CA THR A 3 8.14 -7.81 -7.44
C THR A 3 6.91 -8.66 -7.78
N GLU A 4 7.05 -9.59 -8.72
CA GLU A 4 5.96 -10.52 -9.06
C GLU A 4 5.53 -11.34 -7.84
N ALA A 5 6.47 -11.73 -6.96
CA ALA A 5 6.18 -12.46 -5.74
C ALA A 5 5.37 -11.62 -4.73
N GLN A 6 5.76 -10.36 -4.51
CA GLN A 6 5.00 -9.45 -3.64
C GLN A 6 3.60 -9.21 -4.20
N TRP A 7 3.48 -9.04 -5.51
CA TRP A 7 2.19 -8.83 -6.17
C TRP A 7 1.30 -10.06 -6.10
N ALA A 8 1.85 -11.27 -6.27
CA ALA A 8 1.10 -12.53 -6.17
C ALA A 8 0.46 -12.72 -4.78
N VAL A 9 1.11 -12.22 -3.72
CA VAL A 9 0.53 -12.21 -2.36
C VAL A 9 -0.52 -11.09 -2.21
N LEU A 10 -0.19 -9.87 -2.66
CA LEU A 10 -1.04 -8.70 -2.40
C LEU A 10 -2.32 -8.68 -3.23
N ALA A 11 -2.24 -9.07 -4.51
CA ALA A 11 -3.34 -8.99 -5.47
C ALA A 11 -4.62 -9.71 -5.02
N PRO A 12 -4.60 -10.99 -4.60
CA PRO A 12 -5.82 -11.68 -4.16
C PRO A 12 -6.42 -11.07 -2.88
N LEU A 13 -5.59 -10.61 -1.95
CA LEU A 13 -6.05 -9.95 -0.73
C LEU A 13 -6.74 -8.62 -1.06
N LEU A 14 -6.12 -7.84 -1.96
CA LEU A 14 -6.62 -6.57 -2.43
C LEU A 14 -7.95 -6.72 -3.18
N GLU A 15 -8.08 -7.76 -4.01
CA GLU A 15 -9.32 -8.06 -4.74
C GLU A 15 -10.49 -8.35 -3.79
N GLY A 16 -10.19 -8.89 -2.60
CA GLY A 16 -11.17 -9.14 -1.55
C GLY A 16 -11.59 -7.90 -0.74
N CYS A 17 -10.86 -6.78 -0.84
CA CYS A 17 -11.11 -5.55 -0.09
C CYS A 17 -11.57 -4.38 -0.97
N ARG A 18 -11.06 -4.29 -2.20
CA ARG A 18 -11.33 -3.13 -3.05
C ARG A 18 -12.79 -3.10 -3.50
N PRO A 19 -13.40 -1.91 -3.63
CA PRO A 19 -14.75 -1.81 -4.17
C PRO A 19 -14.80 -2.35 -5.60
N ARG A 20 -15.80 -3.19 -5.89
CA ARG A 20 -16.10 -3.66 -7.25
C ARG A 20 -16.66 -2.48 -8.06
N GLY A 21 -15.77 -1.76 -8.75
CA GLY A 21 -16.13 -0.65 -9.63
C GLY A 21 -16.54 -1.13 -11.03
N LYS A 22 -17.31 -0.30 -11.76
CA LYS A 22 -17.65 -0.52 -13.17
C LYS A 22 -16.42 -0.47 -14.10
N THR A 23 -15.41 0.32 -13.72
CA THR A 23 -14.14 0.45 -14.45
C THR A 23 -13.02 -0.01 -13.53
N GLN A 24 -12.33 -1.09 -13.92
CA GLN A 24 -11.11 -1.49 -13.25
C GLN A 24 -10.01 -0.46 -13.54
N PRO A 25 -9.08 -0.19 -12.61
CA PRO A 25 -7.91 0.60 -12.95
C PRO A 25 -7.23 -0.03 -14.17
N HIS A 26 -6.92 0.79 -15.19
CA HIS A 26 -6.24 0.34 -16.41
C HIS A 26 -4.97 -0.48 -16.11
N ASP A 27 -4.34 -0.20 -14.97
CA ASP A 27 -3.26 -0.99 -14.39
C ASP A 27 -3.32 -0.88 -12.85
N LEU A 28 -3.97 -1.86 -12.21
CA LEU A 28 -4.14 -1.93 -10.76
C LEU A 28 -2.80 -2.03 -10.04
N LYS A 29 -1.91 -2.90 -10.54
CA LYS A 29 -0.57 -3.09 -9.99
C LYS A 29 0.19 -1.77 -9.99
N ARG A 30 0.28 -1.10 -11.14
CA ARG A 30 0.97 0.18 -11.29
C ARG A 30 0.40 1.28 -10.40
N THR A 31 -0.92 1.30 -10.20
CA THR A 31 -1.57 2.27 -9.32
C THR A 31 -1.19 2.03 -7.85
N VAL A 32 -1.22 0.77 -7.41
CA VAL A 32 -0.81 0.39 -6.05
C VAL A 32 0.67 0.66 -5.84
N ASP A 33 1.50 0.35 -6.84
CA ASP A 33 2.92 0.65 -6.86
C ASP A 33 3.21 2.14 -6.66
N ALA A 34 2.48 3.01 -7.36
CA ALA A 34 2.57 4.47 -7.21
C ALA A 34 2.25 4.93 -5.78
N ILE A 35 1.21 4.34 -5.18
CA ILE A 35 0.77 4.64 -3.82
C ILE A 35 1.83 4.20 -2.82
N LEU A 36 2.32 2.96 -2.91
CA LEU A 36 3.36 2.45 -2.01
C LEU A 36 4.65 3.26 -2.15
N TRP A 37 5.06 3.60 -3.37
CA TRP A 37 6.25 4.43 -3.62
C TRP A 37 6.14 5.79 -2.92
N ARG A 38 5.00 6.47 -3.05
CA ARG A 38 4.79 7.77 -2.37
C ARG A 38 4.96 7.67 -0.86
N HIS A 39 4.42 6.61 -0.25
CA HIS A 39 4.42 6.45 1.21
C HIS A 39 5.76 5.98 1.75
N TRP A 40 6.50 5.18 0.98
CA TRP A 40 7.85 4.76 1.32
C TRP A 40 8.82 5.96 1.28
N HIS A 41 8.74 6.81 0.27
CA HIS A 41 9.61 7.99 0.17
C HIS A 41 9.12 9.20 0.96
N ASP A 42 8.03 9.06 1.74
CA ASP A 42 7.31 10.11 2.44
C ASP A 42 7.20 11.43 1.66
N THR A 43 6.89 11.38 0.37
CA THR A 43 6.98 12.57 -0.50
C THR A 43 5.61 13.08 -0.96
N ASN A 44 5.60 14.20 -1.66
CA ASN A 44 4.40 14.73 -2.31
C ASN A 44 3.99 13.82 -3.48
N TRP A 45 2.69 13.63 -3.68
CA TRP A 45 2.14 12.94 -4.85
C TRP A 45 2.75 13.39 -6.18
N ARG A 46 3.07 14.69 -6.35
CA ARG A 46 3.68 15.21 -7.58
C ARG A 46 5.10 14.71 -7.85
N ALA A 47 5.78 14.17 -6.84
CA ALA A 47 7.11 13.60 -6.98
C ALA A 47 7.09 12.14 -7.43
N VAL A 48 5.91 11.49 -7.49
CA VAL A 48 5.76 10.13 -7.99
C VAL A 48 6.29 10.05 -9.44
N PRO A 49 7.25 9.14 -9.73
CA PRO A 49 7.82 9.03 -11.07
C PRO A 49 6.77 8.73 -12.13
N ALA A 50 6.89 9.37 -13.30
CA ALA A 50 5.91 9.27 -14.38
C ALA A 50 5.73 7.84 -14.94
N HIS A 51 6.70 6.94 -14.75
CA HIS A 51 6.59 5.54 -15.16
C HIS A 51 5.52 4.75 -14.37
N TYR A 52 5.13 5.24 -13.19
CA TYR A 52 3.97 4.73 -12.45
C TYR A 52 2.63 5.26 -13.00
N GLY A 53 2.66 6.02 -14.08
CA GLY A 53 1.49 6.68 -14.65
C GLY A 53 1.14 7.98 -13.92
N PRO A 54 -0.08 8.49 -14.15
CA PRO A 54 -0.45 9.80 -13.63
C PRO A 54 -0.64 9.77 -12.11
N TRP A 55 0.15 10.57 -11.38
CA TRP A 55 0.11 10.63 -9.90
C TRP A 55 -1.27 10.92 -9.33
N TRP A 56 -2.11 11.69 -10.05
CA TRP A 56 -3.45 12.04 -9.61
C TRP A 56 -4.39 10.83 -9.56
N MET A 57 -4.18 9.81 -10.42
CA MET A 57 -4.93 8.56 -10.37
C MET A 57 -4.62 7.79 -9.08
N ALA A 58 -3.33 7.72 -8.71
CA ALA A 58 -2.88 7.11 -7.46
C ALA A 58 -3.44 7.85 -6.24
N ALA A 59 -3.35 9.19 -6.23
CA ALA A 59 -3.86 10.01 -5.14
C ALA A 59 -5.39 9.88 -4.98
N GLN A 60 -6.16 9.90 -6.07
CA GLN A 60 -7.61 9.71 -6.04
C GLN A 60 -7.99 8.31 -5.56
N THR A 61 -7.27 7.28 -6.02
CA THR A 61 -7.48 5.90 -5.58
C THR A 61 -7.21 5.76 -4.09
N PHE A 62 -6.09 6.30 -3.61
CA PHE A 62 -5.73 6.33 -2.19
C PHE A 62 -6.83 6.98 -1.36
N ILE A 63 -7.23 8.22 -1.68
CA ILE A 63 -8.26 8.95 -0.93
C ILE A 63 -9.60 8.19 -0.92
N ARG A 64 -9.99 7.64 -2.08
CA ARG A 64 -11.24 6.88 -2.19
C ARG A 64 -11.20 5.62 -1.32
N TRP A 65 -10.09 4.89 -1.35
CA TRP A 65 -9.91 3.65 -0.60
C TRP A 65 -9.78 3.89 0.90
N SER A 66 -9.16 5.00 1.32
CA SER A 66 -9.14 5.47 2.70
C SER A 66 -10.55 5.65 3.26
N ARG A 67 -11.40 6.37 2.52
CA ARG A 67 -12.80 6.61 2.94
C ARG A 67 -13.65 5.34 2.98
N LEU A 68 -13.24 4.30 2.28
CA LEU A 68 -13.93 3.01 2.21
C LEU A 68 -13.32 1.96 3.16
N GLY A 69 -12.29 2.31 3.95
CA GLY A 69 -11.61 1.38 4.85
C GLY A 69 -10.87 0.25 4.14
N VAL A 70 -10.50 0.42 2.86
CA VAL A 70 -9.83 -0.63 2.07
C VAL A 70 -8.44 -0.93 2.62
N TRP A 71 -7.69 0.10 3.03
CA TRP A 71 -6.32 -0.05 3.54
C TRP A 71 -6.29 -0.79 4.87
N GLU A 72 -7.22 -0.48 5.77
CA GLU A 72 -7.42 -1.20 7.03
C GLU A 72 -7.69 -2.68 6.78
N GLN A 73 -8.68 -3.00 5.95
CA GLN A 73 -9.04 -4.38 5.64
C GLN A 73 -7.88 -5.12 4.96
N LEU A 74 -7.15 -4.46 4.06
CA LEU A 74 -6.01 -5.03 3.37
C LEU A 74 -4.87 -5.35 4.35
N LEU A 75 -4.57 -4.43 5.27
CA LEU A 75 -3.57 -4.65 6.32
C LEU A 75 -3.95 -5.86 7.17
N THR A 76 -5.18 -5.92 7.70
CA THR A 76 -5.65 -7.04 8.54
C THR A 76 -5.55 -8.38 7.80
N ARG A 77 -5.85 -8.42 6.50
CA ARG A 77 -5.72 -9.64 5.68
C ARG A 77 -4.27 -10.03 5.46
N LEU A 78 -3.38 -9.06 5.23
CA LEU A 78 -1.96 -9.32 5.05
C LEU A 78 -1.31 -9.80 6.36
N GLU A 79 -1.69 -9.22 7.50
CA GLU A 79 -1.25 -9.68 8.82
C GLU A 79 -1.69 -11.12 9.06
N ARG A 80 -2.95 -11.45 8.75
CA ARG A 80 -3.44 -12.83 8.84
C ARG A 80 -2.64 -13.78 7.95
N HIS A 81 -2.37 -13.40 6.71
CA HIS A 81 -1.55 -14.19 5.80
C HIS A 81 -0.16 -14.46 6.37
N PHE A 82 0.46 -13.46 7.00
CA PHE A 82 1.75 -13.63 7.68
C PHE A 82 1.65 -14.63 8.83
N GLN A 83 0.62 -14.52 9.68
CA GLN A 83 0.42 -15.47 10.79
C GLN A 83 0.22 -16.90 10.29
N GLU A 84 -0.61 -17.10 9.26
CA GLU A 84 -0.88 -18.41 8.66
C GLU A 84 0.36 -19.02 7.99
N ALA A 85 1.22 -18.17 7.42
CA ALA A 85 2.48 -18.58 6.82
C ALA A 85 3.64 -18.72 7.84
N GLY A 86 3.40 -18.44 9.13
CA GLY A 86 4.44 -18.45 10.17
C GLY A 86 5.49 -17.33 10.02
N LEU A 87 5.16 -16.27 9.30
CA LEU A 87 6.03 -15.12 9.05
C LEU A 87 5.88 -14.07 10.15
N THR A 88 6.99 -13.47 10.58
CA THR A 88 6.98 -12.38 11.55
C THR A 88 6.48 -11.08 10.90
N VAL A 89 5.45 -10.47 11.48
CA VAL A 89 5.00 -9.13 11.10
C VAL A 89 6.04 -8.12 11.63
N PRO A 90 6.65 -7.28 10.76
CA PRO A 90 7.58 -6.25 11.21
C PRO A 90 6.86 -5.22 12.10
N GLY A 91 7.60 -4.59 13.01
CA GLY A 91 7.07 -3.52 13.87
C GLY A 91 6.49 -2.35 13.07
N ILE A 92 5.57 -1.62 13.68
CA ILE A 92 4.93 -0.47 13.06
C ILE A 92 5.96 0.64 12.87
N ASP A 93 6.06 1.13 11.64
CA ASP A 93 6.84 2.32 11.32
C ASP A 93 6.04 3.57 11.72
N HIS A 94 6.47 4.21 12.81
CA HIS A 94 5.84 5.40 13.38
C HIS A 94 6.54 6.70 12.99
N ASP A 95 7.48 6.70 12.03
CA ASP A 95 8.25 7.90 11.71
C ASP A 95 7.32 9.10 11.37
N GLU A 96 7.63 10.21 12.04
CA GLU A 96 6.86 11.45 12.05
C GLU A 96 6.79 12.04 10.63
N PHE A 97 5.57 12.29 10.15
CA PHE A 97 5.32 12.76 8.78
C PHE A 97 6.05 14.08 8.50
N ALA A 98 7.00 14.09 7.57
CA ALA A 98 7.71 15.31 7.21
C ALA A 98 6.92 16.19 6.21
N TYR A 99 6.03 15.58 5.42
CA TYR A 99 5.30 16.25 4.35
C TYR A 99 3.78 16.28 4.55
N GLY A 100 3.25 17.40 5.07
CA GLY A 100 1.82 17.75 4.96
C GLY A 100 1.24 18.43 6.20
N GLY A 101 0.47 19.51 6.00
CA GLY A 101 -0.29 20.18 7.07
C GLY A 101 -1.44 19.33 7.62
N ALA A 102 -2.29 19.93 8.45
CA ALA A 102 -3.40 19.24 9.14
C ALA A 102 -4.27 18.42 8.17
N ARG A 103 -4.19 17.09 8.29
CA ARG A 103 -5.00 16.12 7.54
C ARG A 103 -6.17 15.60 8.39
N LYS A 104 -7.22 15.10 7.73
CA LYS A 104 -8.27 14.35 8.43
C LYS A 104 -7.68 13.07 9.02
N LYS A 105 -8.12 12.70 10.22
CA LYS A 105 -7.66 11.50 10.94
C LYS A 105 -7.73 10.22 10.09
N GLU A 106 -8.83 10.02 9.35
CA GLU A 106 -9.01 8.86 8.46
C GLU A 106 -7.89 8.70 7.41
N LEU A 107 -7.34 9.81 6.91
CA LEU A 107 -6.26 9.79 5.94
C LEU A 107 -4.94 9.48 6.65
N GLN A 108 -4.71 10.03 7.84
CA GLN A 108 -3.54 9.71 8.65
C GLN A 108 -3.48 8.22 8.99
N ASP A 109 -4.60 7.63 9.42
CA ASP A 109 -4.69 6.20 9.73
C ASP A 109 -4.39 5.36 8.47
N SER A 110 -4.94 5.75 7.31
CA SER A 110 -4.66 5.08 6.04
C SER A 110 -3.19 5.18 5.61
N GLU A 111 -2.51 6.29 5.91
CA GLU A 111 -1.10 6.43 5.58
C GLU A 111 -0.24 5.49 6.40
N LEU A 112 -0.52 5.36 7.69
CA LEU A 112 0.14 4.39 8.57
C LEU A 112 -0.12 2.95 8.09
N GLN A 113 -1.36 2.63 7.71
CA GLN A 113 -1.71 1.32 7.18
C GLN A 113 -0.95 0.98 5.89
N VAL A 114 -0.88 1.91 4.94
CA VAL A 114 -0.16 1.73 3.67
C VAL A 114 1.34 1.56 3.89
N ARG A 115 1.93 2.31 4.83
CA ARG A 115 3.35 2.13 5.21
C ARG A 115 3.60 0.77 5.83
N GLN A 116 2.74 0.33 6.74
CA GLN A 116 2.88 -1.01 7.34
C GLN A 116 2.77 -2.11 6.29
N ILE A 117 1.82 -1.99 5.35
CA ILE A 117 1.73 -2.88 4.18
C ILE A 117 3.04 -2.87 3.39
N ALA A 118 3.61 -1.70 3.11
CA ALA A 118 4.89 -1.59 2.40
C ALA A 118 6.03 -2.28 3.17
N ASN A 119 6.14 -2.06 4.47
CA ASN A 119 7.15 -2.67 5.34
C ASN A 119 7.06 -4.20 5.33
N MET A 120 5.84 -4.74 5.43
CA MET A 120 5.57 -6.17 5.31
C MET A 120 5.99 -6.73 3.94
N LEU A 121 5.67 -6.04 2.84
CA LEU A 121 6.07 -6.48 1.50
C LEU A 121 7.60 -6.45 1.35
N LEU A 122 8.29 -5.51 1.98
CA LEU A 122 9.75 -5.46 1.98
C LEU A 122 10.39 -6.57 2.81
N SER A 123 9.77 -6.99 3.92
CA SER A 123 10.27 -8.12 4.68
C SER A 123 10.20 -9.43 3.88
N LEU A 124 9.16 -9.61 3.05
CA LEU A 124 9.07 -10.76 2.12
C LEU A 124 10.23 -10.80 1.13
N GLN A 125 10.63 -9.64 0.60
CA GLN A 125 11.74 -9.56 -0.34
C GLN A 125 13.07 -9.90 0.33
N LYS A 126 13.30 -9.45 1.57
CA LYS A 126 14.52 -9.78 2.32
C LYS A 126 14.62 -11.28 2.60
N GLN A 127 13.51 -11.94 2.95
CA GLN A 127 13.49 -13.38 3.19
C GLN A 127 13.77 -14.18 1.92
N ALA A 128 13.23 -13.75 0.77
CA ALA A 128 13.50 -14.37 -0.53
C ALA A 128 14.95 -14.20 -1.01
N ALA A 129 15.70 -13.22 -0.48
CA ALA A 129 17.10 -12.99 -0.84
C ALA A 129 18.10 -13.78 0.04
N VAL A 130 17.63 -14.40 1.14
CA VAL A 130 18.46 -15.15 2.09
C VAL A 130 18.31 -16.67 1.91
N ALA A 131 17.31 -17.12 1.15
CA ALA A 131 17.10 -18.51 0.73
C ALA A 131 17.73 -18.77 -0.64
#